data_AF-A0A971A8Z7-F1
#
_entry.id   AF-A0A971A8Z7-F1
#
_cell.length_a   1.000
_cell.length_b   1.000
_cell.length_c   1.000
_cell.angle_alpha   90.00
_cell.angle_beta   90.00
_cell.angle_gamma   90.00
#
_symmetry.space_group_name_H-M   'P 1'
#
loop_
_entity.id
_entity.type
_entity.pdbx_description
1 polymer ?
#
loop_
_entity_poly.entity_id
_entity_poly.type
_entity_poly.pdbx_seq_one_letter_code
_entity_poly.pdbx_strand_id
1 'polypeptide(L)'
;MNNILNGDCLNRGTGLLLIEAINSNPNGDPDRESDPRTRQDGCGEISPVSFKRKLRDLVENKESPVWKEISAELKLPEKGFDILESKQTKREDVRKLELGDFLSKYWDARVFGTTFLEEKTEQVDSFIKTGVVQFGLGVSISPVQIERMTTTKVLAVEDDKDKGMAPLGFRVVSYGVYTMPFFVNATAAQQTNCTPKDIELLLRL
;
A
#
# COMPACT_ATOMS: atom_id res chain seq x y z
N MET A 1 -1.94 39.45 11.71
CA MET A 1 -1.78 38.25 12.57
C MET A 1 -2.93 37.34 12.22
N ASN A 2 -2.73 36.46 11.23
CA ASN A 2 -3.81 35.72 10.58
C ASN A 2 -4.12 34.42 11.35
N ASN A 3 -5.43 34.15 11.45
CA ASN A 3 -6.11 32.92 11.88
C ASN A 3 -5.31 31.60 11.71
N ILE A 4 -4.70 31.09 12.78
CA ILE A 4 -4.21 29.69 12.88
C ILE A 4 -4.85 29.00 14.09
N LEU A 5 -6.18 29.13 14.26
CA LEU A 5 -6.89 28.48 15.37
C LEU A 5 -8.13 27.68 14.95
N ASN A 6 -8.29 27.37 13.65
CA ASN A 6 -9.38 26.51 13.17
C ASN A 6 -8.92 25.62 11.99
N GLY A 7 -8.03 24.68 12.26
CA GLY A 7 -7.62 23.69 11.26
C GLY A 7 -7.11 22.43 11.93
N ASP A 8 -8.04 21.53 12.30
CA ASP A 8 -7.87 20.07 12.27
C ASP A 8 -6.44 19.56 12.48
N CYS A 9 -5.93 19.70 13.71
CA CYS A 9 -4.59 19.27 14.08
C CYS A 9 -4.51 17.73 14.08
N LEU A 10 -3.53 17.17 13.36
CA LEU A 10 -3.30 15.74 13.36
C LEU A 10 -2.58 15.32 14.66
N ASN A 11 -3.13 14.31 15.35
CA ASN A 11 -2.49 13.76 16.52
C ASN A 11 -1.31 12.85 16.13
N ARG A 12 -0.21 12.94 16.87
CA ARG A 12 0.84 11.92 16.81
C ARG A 12 0.29 10.58 17.33
N GLY A 13 0.78 9.47 16.80
CA GLY A 13 0.31 8.15 17.21
C GLY A 13 1.31 7.05 16.93
N THR A 14 1.21 5.95 17.67
CA THR A 14 1.90 4.70 17.41
C THR A 14 0.89 3.58 17.54
N GLY A 15 0.98 2.57 16.70
CA GLY A 15 0.07 1.44 16.74
C GLY A 15 0.72 0.15 16.27
N LEU A 16 -0.03 -0.94 16.42
CA LEU A 16 0.35 -2.27 15.99
C LEU A 16 -0.81 -2.86 15.20
N LEU A 17 -0.58 -3.18 13.92
CA LEU A 17 -1.54 -3.92 13.11
C LEU A 17 -1.36 -5.42 13.37
N LEU A 18 -2.48 -6.10 13.61
CA LEU A 18 -2.54 -7.56 13.65
C LEU A 18 -3.14 -8.04 12.34
N ILE A 19 -2.38 -8.84 11.59
CA ILE A 19 -2.80 -9.39 10.30
C ILE A 19 -2.81 -10.90 10.44
N GLU A 20 -3.99 -11.50 10.30
CA GLU A 20 -4.14 -12.94 10.28
C GLU A 20 -4.08 -13.45 8.83
N ALA A 21 -3.25 -14.46 8.59
CA ALA A 21 -3.16 -15.18 7.32
C ALA A 21 -3.63 -16.62 7.53
N ILE A 22 -4.66 -17.03 6.79
CA ILE A 22 -5.20 -18.39 6.80
C ILE A 22 -5.22 -18.89 5.35
N ASN A 23 -4.49 -19.96 5.07
CA ASN A 23 -4.34 -20.55 3.74
C ASN A 23 -4.07 -19.50 2.65
N SER A 24 -3.26 -18.50 2.96
CA SER A 24 -3.03 -17.35 2.09
C SER A 24 -1.55 -17.01 1.96
N ASN A 25 -1.22 -16.23 0.94
CA ASN A 25 0.11 -15.69 0.74
C ASN A 25 0.12 -14.19 1.03
N PRO A 26 0.49 -13.76 2.24
CA PRO A 26 0.37 -12.36 2.65
C PRO A 26 1.41 -11.46 1.96
N ASN A 27 2.55 -12.01 1.55
CA ASN A 27 3.60 -11.29 0.84
C ASN A 27 4.48 -12.27 0.05
N GLY A 28 4.25 -12.36 -1.27
CA GLY A 28 5.07 -13.17 -2.17
C GLY A 28 6.51 -12.66 -2.32
N ASP A 29 7.44 -13.59 -2.49
CA ASP A 29 8.84 -13.33 -2.77
C ASP A 29 9.13 -13.48 -4.29
N PRO A 30 9.41 -12.39 -5.02
CA PRO A 30 9.68 -12.46 -6.45
C PRO A 30 10.92 -13.31 -6.77
N ASP A 31 11.86 -13.44 -5.83
CA ASP A 31 13.09 -14.25 -6.00
C ASP A 31 12.85 -15.74 -5.73
N ARG A 32 11.67 -16.11 -5.20
CA ARG A 32 11.28 -17.49 -4.87
C ARG A 32 9.93 -17.87 -5.46
N GLU A 33 9.72 -17.59 -6.74
CA GLU A 33 8.50 -17.97 -7.47
C GLU A 33 7.20 -17.48 -6.80
N SER A 34 7.26 -16.32 -6.14
CA SER A 34 6.16 -15.74 -5.34
C SER A 34 5.78 -16.53 -4.08
N ASP A 35 6.62 -17.40 -3.55
CA ASP A 35 6.40 -18.04 -2.25
C ASP A 35 6.20 -17.03 -1.12
N PRO A 36 5.46 -17.36 -0.05
CA PRO A 36 5.39 -16.50 1.13
C PRO A 36 6.79 -16.18 1.68
N ARG A 37 7.09 -14.89 1.86
CA ARG A 37 8.37 -14.46 2.44
C ARG A 37 8.55 -14.99 3.86
N THR A 38 9.74 -15.52 4.11
CA THR A 38 10.17 -16.06 5.41
C THR A 38 11.57 -15.58 5.75
N ARG A 39 11.78 -15.34 7.04
CA ARG A 39 13.06 -14.96 7.62
C ARG A 39 13.87 -16.21 7.96
N GLN A 40 15.13 -16.00 8.37
CA GLN A 40 16.04 -17.10 8.74
C GLN A 40 15.55 -17.89 9.97
N ASP A 41 14.79 -17.25 10.86
CA ASP A 41 14.17 -17.87 12.04
C ASP A 41 12.86 -18.64 11.72
N GLY A 42 12.46 -18.69 10.44
CA GLY A 42 11.22 -19.33 9.99
C GLY A 42 9.97 -18.48 10.16
N CYS A 43 10.05 -17.29 10.77
CA CYS A 43 8.94 -16.36 10.85
C CYS A 43 8.62 -15.79 9.46
N GLY A 44 7.33 -15.66 9.17
CA GLY A 44 6.85 -15.00 7.98
C GLY A 44 7.12 -13.50 8.03
N GLU A 45 7.24 -12.89 6.86
CA GLU A 45 7.49 -11.45 6.71
C GLU A 45 6.48 -10.79 5.76
N ILE A 46 6.00 -9.60 6.14
CA ILE A 46 5.23 -8.71 5.28
C ILE A 46 5.99 -7.39 5.19
N SER A 47 6.43 -7.05 3.98
CA SER A 47 7.16 -5.82 3.75
C SER A 47 6.24 -4.59 3.86
N PRO A 48 6.73 -3.45 4.41
CA PRO A 48 5.97 -2.20 4.44
C PRO A 48 5.50 -1.76 3.06
N VAL A 49 6.33 -1.97 2.03
CA VAL A 49 6.04 -1.57 0.66
C VAL A 49 4.90 -2.41 0.06
N SER A 50 4.85 -3.72 0.33
CA SER A 50 3.73 -4.57 -0.09
C SER A 50 2.44 -4.17 0.62
N PHE A 51 2.50 -3.90 1.93
CA PHE A 51 1.31 -3.49 2.67
C PHE A 51 0.76 -2.14 2.16
N LYS A 52 1.63 -1.14 1.98
CA LYS A 52 1.25 0.14 1.37
C LYS A 52 0.67 -0.03 -0.03
N ARG A 53 1.16 -0.99 -0.83
CA ARG A 53 0.59 -1.29 -2.16
C ARG A 53 -0.84 -1.79 -2.07
N LYS A 54 -1.15 -2.71 -1.14
CA LYS A 54 -2.53 -3.19 -0.92
C LYS A 54 -3.49 -2.04 -0.59
N LEU A 55 -3.07 -1.11 0.28
CA LEU A 55 -3.87 0.08 0.62
C LEU A 55 -4.09 0.99 -0.59
N ARG A 56 -3.04 1.21 -1.40
CA ARG A 56 -3.16 1.98 -2.64
C ARG A 56 -4.12 1.33 -3.62
N ASP A 57 -4.07 0.01 -3.78
CA ASP A 57 -4.93 -0.71 -4.73
C ASP A 57 -6.42 -0.59 -4.33
N LEU A 58 -6.73 -0.58 -3.02
CA LEU A 58 -8.08 -0.33 -2.51
C LEU A 58 -8.57 1.09 -2.84
N VAL A 59 -7.69 2.09 -2.69
CA VAL A 59 -8.02 3.49 -3.00
C VAL A 59 -8.08 3.74 -4.50
N GLU A 60 -7.22 3.11 -5.30
CA GLU A 60 -7.16 3.24 -6.76
C GLU A 60 -8.44 2.69 -7.42
N ASN A 61 -8.99 1.61 -6.88
CA ASN A 61 -10.21 1.00 -7.40
C ASN A 61 -11.47 1.74 -6.92
N LYS A 62 -11.75 2.89 -7.54
CA LYS A 62 -12.90 3.75 -7.25
C LYS A 62 -14.27 3.09 -7.46
N GLU A 63 -14.33 2.01 -8.25
CA GLU A 63 -15.55 1.27 -8.51
C GLU A 63 -15.84 0.16 -7.49
N SER A 64 -14.85 -0.18 -6.65
CA SER A 64 -15.00 -1.23 -5.66
C SER A 64 -16.07 -0.89 -4.62
N PRO A 65 -16.83 -1.89 -4.12
CA PRO A 65 -17.80 -1.67 -3.04
C PRO A 65 -17.15 -1.05 -1.80
N VAL A 66 -15.94 -1.50 -1.45
CA VAL A 66 -15.16 -1.01 -0.30
C VAL A 66 -14.89 0.50 -0.43
N TRP A 67 -14.40 0.96 -1.58
CA TRP A 67 -14.16 2.38 -1.79
C TRP A 67 -15.46 3.20 -1.74
N LYS A 68 -16.53 2.74 -2.39
CA LYS A 68 -17.83 3.44 -2.41
C LYS A 68 -18.42 3.60 -1.02
N GLU A 69 -18.32 2.58 -0.18
CA GLU A 69 -18.78 2.61 1.21
C GLU A 69 -17.97 3.61 2.04
N ILE A 70 -16.64 3.48 2.05
CA ILE A 70 -15.76 4.33 2.86
C ILE A 70 -15.82 5.80 2.39
N SER A 71 -15.82 6.04 1.08
CA SER A 71 -15.86 7.41 0.52
C SER A 71 -17.19 8.12 0.84
N ALA A 72 -18.31 7.39 0.86
CA ALA A 72 -19.61 7.94 1.25
C ALA A 72 -19.67 8.22 2.76
N GLU A 73 -19.18 7.31 3.60
CA GLU A 73 -19.15 7.47 5.06
C GLU A 73 -18.31 8.69 5.47
N LEU A 74 -17.10 8.81 4.90
CA LEU A 74 -16.15 9.89 5.22
C LEU A 74 -16.42 11.20 4.44
N LYS A 75 -17.44 11.20 3.56
CA LYS A 75 -17.77 12.33 2.67
C LYS A 75 -16.53 12.85 1.94
N LEU A 76 -15.81 11.93 1.30
CA LEU A 76 -14.60 12.27 0.56
C LEU A 76 -14.96 13.02 -0.73
N PRO A 77 -14.19 14.06 -1.12
CA PRO A 77 -14.32 14.66 -2.43
C PRO A 77 -13.98 13.66 -3.54
N GLU A 78 -14.56 13.86 -4.74
CA GLU A 78 -14.27 13.02 -5.92
C GLU A 78 -12.81 13.11 -6.38
N LYS A 79 -12.12 14.22 -6.08
CA LYS A 79 -10.73 14.49 -6.45
C LYS A 79 -9.83 14.56 -5.22
N GLY A 80 -8.55 14.31 -5.43
CA GLY A 80 -7.51 14.47 -4.41
C GLY A 80 -7.15 13.20 -3.65
N PHE A 81 -7.69 12.06 -4.08
CA PHE A 81 -7.39 10.72 -3.59
C PHE A 81 -6.85 9.82 -4.70
N ASP A 82 -6.14 10.42 -5.66
CA ASP A 82 -5.44 9.66 -6.71
C ASP A 82 -4.20 8.99 -6.12
N ILE A 83 -3.70 7.97 -6.81
CA ILE A 83 -2.51 7.22 -6.42
C ILE A 83 -1.33 7.57 -7.33
N LEU A 84 -0.25 8.07 -6.72
CA LEU A 84 0.98 8.43 -7.42
C LEU A 84 1.68 7.21 -8.00
N GLU A 85 1.82 6.16 -7.20
CA GLU A 85 2.45 4.87 -7.59
C GLU A 85 1.51 3.97 -8.44
N SER A 86 0.54 4.57 -9.12
CA SER A 86 -0.33 3.88 -10.09
C SER A 86 0.41 3.60 -11.39
N LYS A 87 0.05 2.51 -12.06
CA LYS A 87 0.55 2.22 -13.42
C LYS A 87 0.08 3.25 -14.46
N GLN A 88 -1.01 3.97 -14.18
CA GLN A 88 -1.58 4.96 -15.08
C GLN A 88 -0.90 6.33 -14.93
N THR A 89 -0.20 6.56 -13.83
CA THR A 89 0.47 7.83 -13.54
C THR A 89 1.76 7.95 -14.34
N LYS A 90 1.80 8.91 -15.27
CA LYS A 90 3.01 9.22 -16.04
C LYS A 90 3.92 10.15 -15.26
N ARG A 91 5.20 9.76 -15.14
CA ARG A 91 6.22 10.54 -14.42
C ARG A 91 6.42 11.94 -15.01
N GLU A 92 6.31 12.07 -16.33
CA GLU A 92 6.45 13.36 -17.02
C GLU A 92 5.36 14.36 -16.65
N ASP A 93 4.13 13.89 -16.43
CA ASP A 93 3.01 14.74 -16.07
C ASP A 93 3.12 15.17 -14.61
N VAL A 94 3.60 14.28 -13.74
CA VAL A 94 3.87 14.60 -12.32
C VAL A 94 4.95 15.67 -12.19
N ARG A 95 6.02 15.61 -12.99
CA ARG A 95 7.12 16.60 -12.96
C ARG A 95 6.71 18.01 -13.35
N LYS A 96 5.60 18.17 -14.08
CA LYS A 96 5.07 19.48 -14.49
C LYS A 96 4.17 20.11 -13.43
N LEU A 97 3.77 19.36 -12.41
CA LEU A 97 2.90 19.86 -11.35
C LEU A 97 3.71 20.67 -10.34
N GLU A 98 3.14 21.78 -9.89
CA GLU A 98 3.63 22.47 -8.71
C GLU A 98 3.37 21.63 -7.45
N LEU A 99 4.17 21.86 -6.40
CA LEU A 99 4.08 21.08 -5.16
C LEU A 99 2.67 21.09 -4.54
N GLY A 100 1.96 22.22 -4.59
CA GLY A 100 0.61 22.34 -4.07
C GLY A 100 -0.40 21.46 -4.83
N ASP A 101 -0.36 21.50 -6.17
CA ASP A 101 -1.22 20.69 -7.03
C ASP A 101 -0.91 19.20 -6.90
N PHE A 102 0.37 18.87 -6.81
CA PHE A 102 0.84 17.51 -6.58
C PHE A 102 0.28 16.94 -5.27
N LEU A 103 0.44 17.67 -4.16
CA LEU A 103 -0.03 17.22 -2.85
C LEU A 103 -1.56 17.21 -2.76
N SER A 104 -2.25 18.14 -3.41
CA SER A 104 -3.72 18.13 -3.42
C SER A 104 -4.27 16.92 -4.19
N LYS A 105 -3.56 16.44 -5.22
CA LYS A 105 -4.01 15.34 -6.08
C LYS A 105 -3.77 13.95 -5.48
N TYR A 106 -2.58 13.69 -4.94
CA TYR A 106 -2.14 12.35 -4.59
C TYR A 106 -2.22 12.06 -3.09
N TRP A 107 -3.13 11.18 -2.69
CA TRP A 107 -3.30 10.80 -1.27
C TRP A 107 -2.10 10.03 -0.72
N ASP A 108 -1.58 9.08 -1.48
CA ASP A 108 -0.45 8.26 -1.03
C ASP A 108 0.84 9.08 -0.88
N ALA A 109 1.01 10.14 -1.67
CA ALA A 109 2.08 11.11 -1.49
C ALA A 109 1.95 11.88 -0.17
N ARG A 110 0.73 12.30 0.21
CA ARG A 110 0.49 12.99 1.48
C ARG A 110 0.75 12.10 2.69
N VAL A 111 0.31 10.85 2.62
CA VAL A 111 0.35 9.89 3.74
C VAL A 111 1.69 9.17 3.83
N PHE A 112 2.21 8.62 2.74
CA PHE A 112 3.41 7.78 2.74
C PHE A 112 4.68 8.49 2.28
N GLY A 113 4.56 9.69 1.72
CA GLY A 113 5.67 10.41 1.11
C GLY A 113 6.04 9.84 -0.25
N THR A 114 7.13 10.36 -0.81
CA THR A 114 7.54 10.06 -2.19
C THR A 114 9.05 9.76 -2.24
N THR A 115 9.46 8.88 -3.15
CA THR A 115 10.88 8.58 -3.42
C THR A 115 11.35 9.13 -4.77
N PHE A 116 10.66 10.11 -5.36
CA PHE A 116 10.91 10.62 -6.72
C PHE A 116 12.26 11.35 -6.92
N LEU A 117 13.16 11.33 -5.92
CA LEU A 117 14.36 12.15 -5.81
C LEU A 117 15.67 11.40 -6.12
N GLU A 118 15.79 10.78 -7.30
CA GLU A 118 17.10 10.26 -7.76
C GLU A 118 17.53 10.70 -9.16
N GLU A 119 16.68 11.33 -9.98
CA GLU A 119 17.15 11.92 -11.24
C GLU A 119 17.58 13.37 -11.04
N LYS A 120 18.91 13.56 -10.97
CA LYS A 120 19.63 14.83 -10.91
C LYS A 120 19.07 15.86 -11.90
N THR A 121 18.15 16.68 -11.43
CA THR A 121 17.81 17.95 -12.08
C THR A 121 17.96 19.02 -11.01
N GLU A 122 18.89 19.95 -11.23
CA GLU A 122 19.34 21.00 -10.31
C GLU A 122 18.24 22.00 -9.87
N GLN A 123 16.96 21.73 -10.14
CA GLN A 123 15.84 22.65 -9.89
C GLN A 123 14.68 22.05 -9.11
N VAL A 124 14.72 20.76 -8.71
CA VAL A 124 13.57 20.09 -8.09
C VAL A 124 13.94 19.47 -6.75
N ASP A 125 14.38 20.32 -5.83
CA ASP A 125 14.93 19.93 -4.53
C ASP A 125 13.87 19.73 -3.42
N SER A 126 12.58 19.59 -3.76
CA SER A 126 11.52 19.80 -2.75
C SER A 126 10.34 18.83 -2.76
N PHE A 127 10.43 17.67 -3.41
CA PHE A 127 9.43 16.63 -3.15
C PHE A 127 9.67 15.99 -1.79
N ILE A 128 8.60 15.88 -1.01
CA ILE A 128 8.69 15.50 0.39
C ILE A 128 9.15 14.05 0.50
N LYS A 129 10.32 13.88 1.12
CA LYS A 129 10.98 12.59 1.27
C LYS A 129 10.27 11.68 2.27
N THR A 130 9.56 12.27 3.24
CA THR A 130 9.04 11.52 4.40
C THR A 130 7.55 11.76 4.56
N GLY A 131 6.76 10.69 4.45
CA GLY A 131 5.33 10.72 4.73
C GLY A 131 5.01 10.85 6.21
N VAL A 132 3.73 11.12 6.48
CA VAL A 132 3.16 11.19 7.83
C VAL A 132 3.10 9.81 8.49
N VAL A 133 2.80 8.76 7.74
CA VAL A 133 2.67 7.40 8.27
C VAL A 133 3.79 6.50 7.78
N GLN A 134 4.42 5.84 8.75
CA GLN A 134 5.49 4.90 8.51
C GLN A 134 5.11 3.54 9.10
N PHE A 135 5.20 2.51 8.25
CA PHE A 135 5.03 1.12 8.64
C PHE A 135 6.40 0.48 8.81
N GLY A 136 6.60 -0.22 9.92
CA GLY A 136 7.72 -1.13 10.11
C GLY A 136 7.46 -2.48 9.46
N LEU A 137 8.45 -3.37 9.57
CA LEU A 137 8.34 -4.73 9.04
C LEU A 137 7.25 -5.51 9.78
N GLY A 138 6.34 -6.12 9.02
CA GLY A 138 5.38 -7.07 9.57
C GLY A 138 6.05 -8.42 9.78
N VAL A 139 6.05 -8.93 11.01
CA VAL A 139 6.67 -10.22 11.34
C VAL A 139 5.64 -11.10 12.03
N SER A 140 5.60 -12.39 11.67
CA SER A 140 4.74 -13.34 12.37
C SER A 140 5.22 -13.56 13.81
N ILE A 141 4.27 -13.76 14.72
CA ILE A 141 4.56 -13.99 16.15
C ILE A 141 5.32 -15.31 16.35
N SER A 142 5.10 -16.29 15.48
CA SER A 142 5.76 -17.59 15.47
C SER A 142 6.21 -17.97 14.05
N PRO A 143 7.13 -18.94 13.90
CA PRO A 143 7.43 -19.54 12.61
C PRO A 143 6.17 -20.01 11.88
N VAL A 144 6.14 -19.85 10.56
CA VAL A 144 4.98 -20.18 9.73
C VAL A 144 5.21 -21.46 8.94
N GLN A 145 4.15 -22.27 8.79
CA GLN A 145 4.17 -23.46 7.95
C GLN A 145 3.67 -23.11 6.55
N ILE A 146 4.54 -23.30 5.56
CA ILE A 146 4.22 -23.10 4.15
C ILE A 146 3.79 -24.42 3.52
N GLU A 147 2.62 -24.41 2.89
CA GLU A 147 2.06 -25.56 2.20
C GLU A 147 1.99 -25.29 0.70
N ARG A 148 2.35 -26.30 -0.10
CA ARG A 148 2.19 -26.25 -1.55
C ARG A 148 0.80 -26.78 -1.89
N MET A 149 -0.03 -25.91 -2.44
CA MET A 149 -1.30 -26.28 -3.05
C MET A 149 -1.11 -26.43 -4.56
N THR A 150 -1.71 -27.46 -5.14
CA THR A 150 -1.66 -27.70 -6.59
C THR A 150 -3.08 -27.74 -7.11
N THR A 151 -3.37 -26.92 -8.12
CA THR A 151 -4.62 -26.95 -8.87
C THR A 151 -4.34 -27.34 -10.32
N THR A 152 -5.34 -27.90 -10.99
CA THR A 152 -5.27 -28.22 -12.41
C THR A 152 -6.17 -27.26 -13.17
N LYS A 153 -5.63 -26.62 -14.22
CA LYS A 153 -6.42 -25.83 -15.16
C LYS A 153 -6.48 -26.57 -16.50
N VAL A 154 -7.69 -26.74 -17.02
CA VAL A 154 -7.90 -27.20 -18.40
C VAL A 154 -7.63 -26.01 -19.32
N LEU A 155 -6.62 -26.10 -20.18
CA LEU A 155 -6.39 -25.12 -21.22
C LEU A 155 -7.21 -25.52 -22.46
N ALA A 156 -7.91 -24.56 -23.05
CA ALA A 156 -8.46 -24.73 -24.38
C ALA A 156 -7.28 -24.69 -25.37
N VAL A 157 -7.11 -25.76 -26.12
CA VAL A 157 -6.17 -25.85 -27.24
C VAL A 157 -6.96 -25.57 -28.52
N GLU A 158 -6.33 -24.92 -29.50
CA GLU A 158 -6.91 -24.77 -30.85
C GLU A 158 -7.28 -26.15 -31.42
N ASP A 159 -8.34 -26.20 -32.23
CA ASP A 159 -9.26 -27.32 -32.57
C ASP A 159 -8.67 -28.66 -33.09
N ASP A 160 -7.40 -28.98 -32.85
CA ASP A 160 -6.78 -30.25 -33.29
C ASP A 160 -5.69 -30.80 -32.33
N LYS A 161 -5.67 -30.37 -31.06
CA LYS A 161 -4.72 -30.89 -30.04
C LYS A 161 -5.41 -31.32 -28.75
N ASP A 162 -4.95 -32.43 -28.19
CA ASP A 162 -5.42 -32.99 -26.91
C ASP A 162 -5.39 -31.93 -25.78
N LYS A 163 -6.49 -31.84 -25.02
CA LYS A 163 -6.63 -30.96 -23.86
C LYS A 163 -5.56 -31.29 -22.81
N GLY A 164 -4.46 -30.54 -22.82
CA GLY A 164 -3.41 -30.63 -21.82
C GLY A 164 -3.86 -30.06 -20.48
N MET A 165 -3.77 -30.87 -19.42
CA MET A 165 -3.88 -30.39 -18.04
C MET A 165 -2.57 -29.71 -17.64
N ALA A 166 -2.59 -28.41 -17.37
CA ALA A 166 -1.43 -27.69 -16.84
C ALA A 166 -1.56 -27.58 -15.30
N PRO A 167 -0.64 -28.21 -14.52
CA PRO A 167 -0.64 -28.04 -13.08
C PRO A 167 -0.14 -26.63 -12.72
N LEU A 168 -0.93 -25.92 -11.90
CA LEU A 168 -0.56 -24.65 -11.29
C LEU A 168 -0.31 -24.91 -9.80
N GLY A 169 0.95 -24.78 -9.38
CA GLY A 169 1.32 -24.83 -7.98
C GLY A 169 1.41 -23.42 -7.40
N PHE A 170 0.85 -23.21 -6.22
CA PHE A 170 1.10 -22.01 -5.42
C PHE A 170 1.35 -22.41 -3.97
N ARG A 171 2.16 -21.61 -3.27
CA ARG A 171 2.45 -21.84 -1.86
C ARG A 171 1.72 -20.84 -0.98
N VAL A 172 1.19 -21.32 0.14
CA VAL A 172 0.45 -20.51 1.11
C VAL A 172 0.94 -20.76 2.52
N VAL A 173 0.77 -19.77 3.38
CA VAL A 173 0.86 -19.93 4.82
C VAL A 173 -0.44 -20.57 5.29
N SER A 174 -0.35 -21.74 5.94
CA SER A 174 -1.51 -22.44 6.50
C SER A 174 -2.21 -21.58 7.56
N TYR A 175 -1.43 -21.09 8.53
CA TYR A 175 -1.87 -20.17 9.56
C TYR A 175 -0.71 -19.30 10.06
N GLY A 176 -0.96 -18.02 10.30
CA GLY A 176 0.01 -17.13 10.94
C GLY A 176 -0.60 -15.79 11.34
N VAL A 177 -0.24 -15.30 12.52
CA VAL A 177 -0.59 -13.95 12.99
C VAL A 177 0.65 -13.07 12.91
N TYR A 178 0.54 -11.97 12.17
CA TYR A 178 1.61 -11.02 11.90
C TYR A 178 1.35 -9.73 12.67
N THR A 179 2.42 -9.19 13.25
CA THR A 179 2.40 -7.88 13.91
C THR A 179 3.20 -6.89 13.06
N MET A 180 2.57 -5.79 12.65
CA MET A 180 3.21 -4.72 11.90
C MET A 180 3.12 -3.40 12.67
N PRO A 181 4.23 -2.88 13.23
CA PRO A 181 4.20 -1.61 13.93
C PRO A 181 4.06 -0.45 12.95
N PHE A 182 3.38 0.61 13.35
CA PHE A 182 3.32 1.85 12.58
C PHE A 182 3.32 3.07 13.49
N PHE A 183 3.69 4.21 12.93
CA PHE A 183 3.60 5.48 13.63
C PHE A 183 3.16 6.62 12.70
N VAL A 184 2.50 7.59 13.31
CA VAL A 184 1.95 8.80 12.70
C VAL A 184 2.76 9.99 13.23
N ASN A 185 3.58 10.58 12.37
CA ASN A 185 4.36 11.78 12.66
C ASN A 185 3.59 13.03 12.24
N ALA A 186 2.91 13.66 13.20
CA ALA A 186 2.12 14.88 12.96
C ALA A 186 2.96 16.05 12.41
N THR A 187 4.24 16.16 12.74
CA THR A 187 5.10 17.25 12.25
C THR A 187 5.32 17.17 10.73
N ALA A 188 5.33 15.96 10.17
CA ALA A 188 5.48 15.78 8.72
C ALA A 188 4.24 16.27 7.94
N ALA A 189 3.07 16.38 8.60
CA ALA A 189 1.84 16.85 7.95
C ALA A 189 1.94 18.31 7.49
N GLN A 190 2.78 19.14 8.14
CA GLN A 190 3.02 20.52 7.71
C GLN A 190 3.73 20.60 6.36
N GLN A 191 4.52 19.58 6.03
CA GLN A 191 5.19 19.50 4.73
C GLN A 191 4.22 18.90 3.71
N THR A 192 3.54 17.81 4.06
CA THR A 192 2.73 17.02 3.11
C THR A 192 1.30 17.50 2.91
N ASN A 193 0.84 18.51 3.64
CA ASN A 193 -0.57 18.93 3.69
C ASN A 193 -1.53 17.77 4.01
N CYS A 194 -1.06 16.78 4.76
CA CYS A 194 -1.89 15.66 5.19
C CYS A 194 -2.97 16.15 6.16
N THR A 195 -4.21 15.76 5.89
CA THR A 195 -5.39 16.14 6.64
C THR A 195 -5.85 15.00 7.55
N PRO A 196 -6.65 15.25 8.60
CA PRO A 196 -7.22 14.16 9.40
C PRO A 196 -8.06 13.17 8.60
N LYS A 197 -8.74 13.62 7.54
CA LYS A 197 -9.47 12.73 6.62
C LYS A 197 -8.55 11.74 5.90
N ASP A 198 -7.33 12.12 5.59
CA ASP A 198 -6.35 11.22 4.95
C ASP A 198 -5.98 10.05 5.88
N ILE A 199 -5.86 10.35 7.18
CA ILE A 199 -5.55 9.36 8.23
C ILE A 199 -6.79 8.56 8.61
N GLU A 200 -7.96 9.18 8.66
CA GLU A 200 -9.21 8.46 8.90
C GLU A 200 -9.50 7.45 7.78
N LEU A 201 -9.27 7.84 6.52
CA LEU A 201 -9.30 6.91 5.39
C LEU A 201 -8.30 5.76 5.61
N LEU A 202 -7.05 6.07 5.96
CA LEU A 202 -6.03 5.03 6.22
C LEU A 202 -6.46 4.01 7.28
N LEU A 203 -7.13 4.46 8.35
CA LEU A 203 -7.57 3.60 9.45
C LEU A 203 -8.81 2.76 9.10
N ARG A 204 -9.56 3.14 8.06
CA ARG A 204 -10.75 2.41 7.58
C ARG A 204 -10.45 1.40 6.48
N LEU A 205 -9.33 1.55 5.78
CA LEU A 205 -8.83 0.60 4.77
C LEU A 205 -8.27 -0.66 5.43
#